data_AF-A0A3D4V0W6-F1
#
_entry.id   AF-A0A3D4V0W6-F1
#
_cell.length_a   1.000
_cell.length_b   1.000
_cell.length_c   1.000
_cell.angle_alpha   90.00
_cell.angle_beta   90.00
_cell.angle_gamma   90.00
#
_symmetry.space_group_name_H-M   'P 1'
#
loop_
_entity.id
_entity.type
_entity.pdbx_description
1 polymer ?
#
loop_
_entity_poly.entity_id
_entity_poly.type
_entity_poly.pdbx_seq_one_letter_code
_entity_poly.pdbx_strand_id
1 'polypeptide(L)'
;VLKTGISAPLTLSLSPTTQNLENADFKIQLNLKGSESLAFVPVGKETNVKIFSSWNSPSFNGDFVPKERTITETGFNASWIVTHLNRNFPQNWKNSRPDLNSAAFGVDFYIPVDNYQKSERSIKYAILFIGLTFLVFFFIEVRNKRPVHPVQYSLIGIALCFFYLLLVSISEHLSFNFSYLIASSSTIIMVTGFTKAVLKNTNLTLMMGSILSTLYLFIFMLIQLEDYALLTRSIGLFLILGLIMFFSRKIDWYRLNNSLKI
;
A
#
# COMPACT_ATOMS: atom_id res chain seq x y z
N VAL A 1 -18.79 -22.03 -28.80
CA VAL A 1 -17.51 -22.67 -28.43
C VAL A 1 -16.86 -21.83 -27.34
N LEU A 2 -16.45 -22.41 -26.20
CA LEU A 2 -15.64 -21.69 -25.20
C LEU A 2 -14.28 -21.39 -25.85
N LYS A 3 -13.77 -20.16 -25.75
CA LYS A 3 -12.47 -19.79 -26.36
C LYS A 3 -11.31 -20.59 -25.78
N THR A 4 -11.41 -20.92 -24.50
CA THR A 4 -10.53 -21.80 -23.73
C THR A 4 -11.36 -22.41 -22.60
N GLY A 5 -11.00 -23.61 -22.14
CA GLY A 5 -11.68 -24.24 -20.99
C GLY A 5 -11.65 -25.76 -21.02
N ILE A 6 -12.21 -26.35 -19.97
CA ILE A 6 -12.40 -27.79 -19.83
C ILE A 6 -13.87 -28.08 -20.11
N SER A 7 -14.14 -29.00 -21.04
CA SER A 7 -15.48 -29.49 -21.33
C SER A 7 -15.45 -31.00 -21.46
N ALA A 8 -16.37 -31.68 -20.78
CA ALA A 8 -16.62 -33.10 -20.97
C ALA A 8 -17.95 -33.26 -21.73
N PRO A 9 -17.94 -33.78 -22.97
CA PRO A 9 -19.20 -34.06 -23.67
C PRO A 9 -19.94 -35.18 -22.93
N LEU A 10 -21.23 -34.96 -22.66
CA LEU A 10 -22.11 -35.99 -22.11
C LEU A 10 -22.80 -36.71 -23.27
N THR A 11 -22.60 -38.02 -23.39
CA THR A 11 -23.28 -38.83 -24.41
C THR A 11 -24.71 -39.07 -23.96
N LEU A 12 -25.66 -38.31 -24.53
CA LEU A 12 -27.09 -38.53 -24.30
C LEU A 12 -27.55 -39.69 -25.18
N SER A 13 -27.65 -40.90 -24.61
CA SER A 13 -28.26 -42.03 -25.31
C SER A 13 -29.77 -41.83 -25.38
N LEU A 14 -30.26 -41.37 -26.52
CA LEU A 14 -31.69 -41.17 -26.81
C LEU A 14 -32.40 -42.53 -27.02
N SER A 15 -32.48 -43.36 -25.98
CA SER A 15 -33.37 -44.52 -25.96
C SER A 15 -34.76 -44.09 -25.48
N PRO A 16 -35.88 -44.45 -26.14
CA PRO A 16 -37.18 -43.81 -25.92
C PRO A 16 -37.83 -44.08 -24.56
N THR A 17 -37.31 -44.98 -23.72
CA THR A 17 -38.15 -45.58 -22.68
C THR A 17 -37.68 -45.46 -21.23
N THR A 18 -36.40 -45.24 -20.88
CA THR A 18 -36.05 -45.24 -19.43
C THR A 18 -34.66 -44.69 -19.09
N GLN A 19 -34.36 -43.43 -19.44
CA GLN A 19 -33.30 -42.72 -18.74
C GLN A 19 -33.87 -41.46 -18.10
N ASN A 20 -34.27 -41.60 -16.83
CA ASN A 20 -34.45 -40.46 -15.93
C ASN A 20 -33.09 -39.80 -15.73
N LEU A 21 -32.72 -38.93 -16.68
CA LEU A 21 -31.61 -37.99 -16.58
C LEU A 21 -31.96 -36.81 -15.65
N GLU A 22 -32.97 -36.95 -14.79
CA GLU A 22 -33.42 -35.86 -13.92
C GLU A 22 -32.29 -35.40 -12.99
N ASN A 23 -31.45 -36.34 -12.50
CA ASN A 23 -30.30 -36.04 -11.64
C ASN A 23 -29.06 -36.82 -12.10
N ALA A 24 -28.05 -36.12 -12.60
CA ALA A 24 -26.71 -36.67 -12.86
C ALA A 24 -25.68 -35.90 -12.04
N ASP A 25 -25.13 -36.56 -11.02
CA ASP A 25 -24.09 -35.98 -10.17
C ASP A 25 -22.74 -36.04 -10.87
N PHE A 26 -22.01 -34.92 -10.85
CA PHE A 26 -20.64 -34.86 -11.36
C PHE A 26 -19.75 -34.09 -10.40
N LYS A 27 -18.47 -34.45 -10.37
CA LYS A 27 -17.44 -33.78 -9.57
C LYS A 27 -16.24 -33.47 -10.45
N ILE A 28 -15.82 -32.21 -10.42
CA ILE A 28 -14.61 -31.74 -11.11
C ILE A 28 -13.67 -31.18 -10.05
N GLN A 29 -12.40 -31.60 -10.07
CA GLN A 29 -11.35 -31.04 -9.25
C GLN A 29 -10.40 -30.26 -10.16
N LEU A 30 -10.22 -28.98 -9.87
CA LEU A 30 -9.38 -28.07 -10.64
C LEU A 30 -8.30 -27.50 -9.72
N ASN A 31 -7.04 -27.58 -10.14
CA ASN A 31 -5.94 -26.86 -9.50
C ASN A 31 -5.66 -25.60 -10.30
N LEU A 32 -6.14 -24.47 -9.80
CA LEU A 32 -6.02 -23.17 -10.47
C LEU A 32 -4.94 -22.33 -9.80
N LYS A 33 -4.16 -21.59 -10.59
CA LYS A 33 -3.28 -20.53 -10.12
C LYS A 33 -3.84 -19.20 -10.60
N GLY A 34 -4.26 -18.35 -9.68
CA GLY A 34 -4.78 -17.02 -9.95
C GLY A 34 -4.85 -16.22 -8.65
N SER A 35 -4.62 -14.91 -8.75
CA SER A 35 -4.53 -14.00 -7.59
C SER A 35 -5.38 -12.75 -7.72
N GLU A 36 -6.18 -12.63 -8.78
CA GLU A 36 -6.94 -11.41 -9.09
C GLU A 36 -8.41 -11.57 -8.74
N SER A 37 -9.14 -12.43 -9.46
CA SER A 37 -10.55 -12.64 -9.22
C SER A 37 -11.01 -14.07 -9.54
N LEU A 38 -12.11 -14.47 -8.92
CA LEU A 38 -12.83 -15.70 -9.22
C LEU A 38 -14.31 -15.38 -9.40
N ALA A 39 -14.81 -15.57 -10.62
CA ALA A 39 -16.18 -15.28 -11.00
C ALA A 39 -16.92 -16.54 -11.47
N PHE A 40 -18.23 -16.55 -11.24
CA PHE A 40 -19.16 -17.60 -11.58
C PHE A 40 -20.29 -17.01 -12.42
N VAL A 41 -20.77 -17.81 -13.37
CA VAL A 41 -21.90 -17.45 -14.23
C VAL A 41 -23.04 -18.45 -13.97
N PRO A 42 -24.18 -18.02 -13.43
CA PRO A 42 -25.25 -18.91 -12.95
C PRO A 42 -26.14 -19.41 -14.09
N VAL A 43 -25.64 -20.36 -14.89
CA VAL A 43 -26.39 -20.95 -16.01
C VAL A 43 -27.43 -21.99 -15.58
N GLY A 44 -27.30 -22.53 -14.36
CA GLY A 44 -28.24 -23.50 -13.80
C GLY A 44 -29.61 -22.90 -13.49
N LYS A 45 -30.60 -23.76 -13.24
CA LYS A 45 -31.92 -23.33 -12.71
C LYS A 45 -31.77 -22.75 -11.30
N GLU A 46 -30.86 -23.34 -10.53
CA GLU A 46 -30.37 -22.88 -9.24
C GLU A 46 -28.85 -23.07 -9.24
N THR A 47 -28.11 -22.05 -8.81
CA THR A 47 -26.65 -22.06 -8.72
C THR A 47 -26.27 -21.70 -7.29
N ASN A 48 -25.73 -22.69 -6.57
CA ASN A 48 -25.25 -22.55 -5.20
C ASN A 48 -23.73 -22.52 -5.21
N VAL A 49 -23.14 -21.41 -4.76
CA VAL A 49 -21.69 -21.23 -4.71
C VAL A 49 -21.29 -20.96 -3.27
N LYS A 50 -20.33 -21.74 -2.76
CA LYS A 50 -19.70 -21.51 -1.46
C LYS A 50 -18.20 -21.38 -1.66
N ILE A 51 -17.63 -20.28 -1.17
CA ILE A 51 -16.20 -20.00 -1.25
C ILE A 51 -15.65 -19.93 0.17
N PHE A 52 -14.53 -20.64 0.35
CA PHE A 52 -13.72 -20.62 1.55
C PHE A 52 -12.31 -20.21 1.13
N SER A 53 -11.75 -19.18 1.74
CA SER A 53 -10.40 -18.72 1.44
C SER A 53 -9.71 -18.21 2.70
N SER A 54 -8.39 -18.40 2.77
CA SER A 54 -7.54 -17.80 3.81
C SER A 54 -7.19 -16.33 3.52
N TRP A 55 -7.73 -15.74 2.45
CA TRP A 55 -7.54 -14.34 2.13
C TRP A 55 -8.37 -13.45 3.07
N ASN A 56 -7.79 -12.38 3.63
CA ASN A 56 -8.47 -11.57 4.64
C ASN A 56 -9.21 -10.33 4.08
N SER A 57 -9.01 -10.03 2.80
CA SER A 57 -9.53 -8.81 2.16
C SER A 57 -10.31 -9.11 0.88
N PRO A 58 -11.46 -9.81 0.94
CA PRO A 58 -12.29 -10.05 -0.24
C PRO A 58 -13.04 -8.78 -0.66
N SER A 59 -13.17 -8.57 -1.96
CA SER A 59 -14.15 -7.64 -2.53
C SER A 59 -15.19 -8.43 -3.32
N PHE A 60 -16.46 -8.34 -2.91
CA PHE A 60 -17.54 -9.05 -3.58
C PHE A 60 -18.12 -8.18 -4.69
N ASN A 61 -18.10 -8.70 -5.93
CA ASN A 61 -18.45 -7.95 -7.12
C ASN A 61 -19.43 -8.71 -8.05
N GLY A 62 -19.91 -8.01 -9.07
CA GLY A 62 -20.87 -8.50 -10.05
C GLY A 62 -22.32 -8.28 -9.64
N ASP A 63 -23.23 -8.95 -10.35
CA ASP A 63 -24.69 -8.71 -10.24
C ASP A 63 -25.31 -9.28 -8.95
N PHE A 64 -24.60 -10.16 -8.24
CA PHE A 64 -25.10 -10.83 -7.04
C PHE A 64 -24.12 -10.74 -5.87
N VAL A 65 -24.57 -10.11 -4.79
CA VAL A 65 -23.85 -10.07 -3.51
C VAL A 65 -24.10 -11.37 -2.74
N PRO A 66 -23.12 -11.91 -1.99
CA PRO A 66 -23.33 -13.12 -1.21
C PRO A 66 -24.46 -12.94 -0.17
N LYS A 67 -25.29 -13.97 -0.05
CA LYS A 67 -26.41 -14.03 0.91
C LYS A 67 -25.88 -14.11 2.34
N GLU A 68 -24.81 -14.87 2.54
CA GLU A 68 -24.10 -14.98 3.82
C GLU A 68 -22.62 -14.73 3.58
N ARG A 69 -22.00 -13.91 4.44
CA ARG A 69 -20.57 -13.63 4.40
C ARG A 69 -20.01 -13.41 5.81
N THR A 70 -18.85 -14.00 6.08
CA THR A 70 -18.07 -13.78 7.29
C THR A 70 -16.62 -13.51 6.87
N ILE A 71 -16.08 -12.37 7.28
CA ILE A 71 -14.70 -11.96 7.00
C ILE A 71 -13.96 -11.90 8.34
N THR A 72 -12.81 -12.56 8.43
CA THR A 72 -11.92 -12.57 9.60
C THR A 72 -10.51 -12.16 9.19
N GLU A 73 -9.64 -11.88 10.16
CA GLU A 73 -8.21 -11.58 9.89
C GLU A 73 -7.48 -12.75 9.21
N THR A 74 -8.00 -13.97 9.34
CA THR A 74 -7.42 -15.22 8.82
C THR A 74 -8.06 -15.71 7.52
N GLY A 75 -9.12 -15.07 7.02
CA GLY A 75 -9.82 -15.56 5.85
C GLY A 75 -11.22 -14.99 5.63
N PHE A 76 -11.95 -15.57 4.69
CA PHE A 76 -13.37 -15.31 4.50
C PHE A 76 -14.14 -16.56 4.06
N ASN A 77 -15.42 -16.57 4.43
CA ASN A 77 -16.42 -17.50 3.94
C ASN A 77 -17.55 -16.71 3.30
N ALA A 78 -17.98 -17.13 2.11
CA ALA A 78 -19.08 -16.49 1.39
C ALA A 78 -19.96 -17.52 0.68
N SER A 79 -21.27 -17.27 0.69
CA SER A 79 -22.28 -18.17 0.11
C SER A 79 -23.27 -17.38 -0.76
N TRP A 80 -23.47 -17.85 -1.98
CA TRP A 80 -24.44 -17.33 -2.95
C TRP A 80 -25.47 -18.39 -3.29
N ILE A 81 -26.71 -17.94 -3.46
CA ILE A 81 -27.82 -18.73 -3.98
C ILE A 81 -28.44 -17.88 -5.09
N VAL A 82 -28.22 -18.27 -6.35
CA VAL A 82 -28.74 -17.54 -7.52
C VAL A 82 -29.69 -18.45 -8.28
N THR A 83 -30.93 -17.99 -8.47
CA THR A 83 -31.94 -18.74 -9.22
C THR A 83 -32.08 -18.18 -10.64
N HIS A 84 -32.65 -18.97 -11.54
CA HIS A 84 -32.93 -18.53 -12.91
C HIS A 84 -33.84 -17.28 -13.00
N LEU A 85 -34.61 -16.97 -11.96
CA LEU A 85 -35.45 -15.76 -11.90
C LEU A 85 -34.63 -14.49 -11.66
N ASN A 86 -33.41 -14.62 -11.13
CA ASN A 86 -32.55 -13.50 -10.81
C ASN A 86 -31.72 -12.99 -12.01
N ARG A 87 -31.74 -13.71 -13.13
CA ARG A 87 -30.87 -13.45 -14.29
C ARG A 87 -31.66 -13.11 -15.54
N ASN A 88 -31.06 -12.28 -16.40
CA ASN A 88 -31.69 -11.78 -17.62
C ASN A 88 -31.31 -12.59 -18.88
N PHE A 89 -31.36 -13.93 -18.82
CA PHE A 89 -31.18 -14.80 -19.99
C PHE A 89 -31.98 -16.09 -19.86
N PRO A 90 -32.44 -16.69 -20.98
CA PRO A 90 -33.29 -17.88 -20.96
C PRO A 90 -32.55 -19.13 -20.43
N GLN A 91 -33.29 -20.11 -19.92
CA GLN A 91 -32.73 -21.38 -19.43
C GLN A 91 -32.10 -22.21 -20.55
N ASN A 92 -32.72 -22.18 -21.73
CA ASN A 92 -32.30 -22.91 -22.91
C ASN A 92 -32.23 -21.95 -24.09
N TRP A 93 -31.26 -22.12 -24.97
CA TRP A 93 -31.14 -21.35 -26.19
C TRP A 93 -30.66 -22.25 -27.33
N LYS A 94 -31.08 -21.94 -28.55
CA LYS A 94 -30.65 -22.60 -29.78
C LYS A 94 -30.14 -21.53 -30.74
N ASN A 95 -29.05 -21.82 -31.46
CA ASN A 95 -28.43 -20.97 -32.49
C ASN A 95 -27.75 -19.68 -32.00
N SER A 96 -28.31 -18.96 -31.02
CA SER A 96 -27.77 -17.70 -30.47
C SER A 96 -27.47 -17.84 -28.98
N ARG A 97 -26.23 -17.58 -28.57
CA ARG A 97 -25.83 -17.59 -27.15
C ARG A 97 -26.09 -16.19 -26.57
N PRO A 98 -26.93 -16.05 -25.52
CA PRO A 98 -27.11 -14.77 -24.84
C PRO A 98 -25.82 -14.35 -24.14
N ASP A 99 -25.68 -13.06 -23.85
CA ASP A 99 -24.58 -12.60 -23.00
C ASP A 99 -24.77 -13.16 -21.59
N LEU A 100 -23.88 -14.07 -21.20
CA LEU A 100 -23.93 -14.70 -19.88
C LEU A 100 -23.10 -13.92 -18.86
N ASN A 101 -22.15 -13.10 -19.34
CA ASN A 101 -21.22 -12.39 -18.45
C ASN A 101 -21.92 -11.27 -17.69
N SER A 102 -23.07 -10.78 -18.19
CA SER A 102 -23.86 -9.78 -17.48
C SER A 102 -24.28 -10.27 -16.10
N ALA A 103 -24.60 -11.57 -15.95
CA ALA A 103 -24.99 -12.14 -14.65
C ALA A 103 -23.81 -12.75 -13.88
N ALA A 104 -22.56 -12.42 -14.25
CA ALA A 104 -21.39 -12.90 -13.54
C ALA A 104 -21.33 -12.29 -12.13
N PHE A 105 -20.92 -13.09 -11.17
CA PHE A 105 -20.70 -12.66 -9.79
C PHE A 105 -19.52 -13.40 -9.20
N GLY A 106 -18.89 -12.82 -8.18
CA GLY A 106 -17.73 -13.47 -7.60
C GLY A 106 -17.04 -12.68 -6.50
N VAL A 107 -15.74 -12.96 -6.39
CA VAL A 107 -14.86 -12.33 -5.44
C VAL A 107 -13.57 -11.90 -6.13
N ASP A 108 -13.19 -10.66 -5.89
CA ASP A 108 -11.85 -10.15 -6.18
C ASP A 108 -11.00 -10.29 -4.92
N PHE A 109 -9.77 -10.76 -5.11
CA PHE A 109 -8.77 -10.88 -4.06
C PHE A 109 -7.98 -9.58 -4.00
N TYR A 110 -8.53 -8.61 -3.28
CA TYR A 110 -7.87 -7.33 -3.11
C TYR A 110 -6.60 -7.49 -2.28
N ILE A 111 -5.46 -7.05 -2.81
CA ILE A 111 -4.21 -7.01 -2.04
C ILE A 111 -4.33 -5.82 -1.08
N PRO A 112 -4.47 -6.04 0.24
CA PRO A 112 -4.49 -4.93 1.20
C PRO A 112 -3.22 -4.10 1.04
N VAL A 113 -3.29 -2.81 1.37
CA VAL A 113 -2.21 -1.82 1.22
C VAL A 113 -0.89 -2.43 1.70
N ASP A 114 -0.10 -2.88 0.72
CA ASP A 114 1.14 -3.59 0.98
C ASP A 114 2.07 -2.65 1.77
N ASN A 115 2.88 -3.21 2.67
CA ASN A 115 4.01 -2.48 3.24
C ASN A 115 4.82 -1.81 2.13
N TYR A 116 4.88 -2.45 0.95
CA TYR A 116 5.46 -1.89 -0.27
C TYR A 116 4.81 -0.58 -0.73
N GLN A 117 3.48 -0.47 -0.75
CA GLN A 117 2.79 0.77 -1.14
C GLN A 117 3.04 1.91 -0.13
N LYS A 118 3.11 1.58 1.17
CA LYS A 118 3.50 2.56 2.22
C LYS A 118 4.95 3.02 2.05
N SER A 119 5.85 2.10 1.70
CA SER A 119 7.24 2.41 1.39
C SER A 119 7.38 3.26 0.11
N GLU A 120 6.65 2.95 -0.96
CA GLU A 120 6.62 3.74 -2.20
C GLU A 120 6.10 5.16 -1.96
N ARG A 121 5.02 5.31 -1.18
CA ARG A 121 4.51 6.62 -0.74
C ARG A 121 5.58 7.38 0.03
N SER A 122 6.35 6.72 0.90
CA SER A 122 7.42 7.35 1.67
C SER A 122 8.53 7.92 0.80
N ILE A 123 8.93 7.19 -0.26
CA ILE A 123 9.97 7.63 -1.21
C ILE A 123 9.53 8.88 -1.98
N LYS A 124 8.25 9.01 -2.34
CA LYS A 124 7.72 10.23 -3.00
C LYS A 124 7.92 11.49 -2.15
N TYR A 125 8.03 11.36 -0.83
CA TYR A 125 8.32 12.47 0.09
C TYR A 125 9.82 12.67 0.37
N ALA A 126 10.71 11.88 -0.23
CA ALA A 126 12.14 11.92 0.07
C ALA A 126 12.78 13.28 -0.23
N ILE A 127 12.40 13.93 -1.32
CA ILE A 127 12.99 15.21 -1.71
C ILE A 127 12.70 16.31 -0.68
N LEU A 128 11.47 16.36 -0.17
CA LEU A 128 11.06 17.30 0.87
C LEU A 128 11.84 17.03 2.16
N PHE A 129 11.97 15.76 2.53
CA PHE A 129 12.65 15.34 3.74
C PHE A 129 14.14 15.67 3.74
N ILE A 130 14.82 15.34 2.64
CA ILE A 130 16.24 15.65 2.43
C ILE A 130 16.45 17.17 2.44
N GLY A 131 15.61 17.92 1.72
CA GLY A 131 15.66 19.37 1.69
C GLY A 131 15.48 20.02 3.07
N LEU A 132 14.50 19.56 3.85
CA LEU A 132 14.25 20.07 5.20
C LEU A 132 15.41 19.75 6.15
N THR A 133 15.97 18.54 6.05
CA THR A 133 17.12 18.14 6.88
C THR A 133 18.34 19.01 6.55
N PHE A 134 18.63 19.27 5.28
CA PHE A 134 19.70 20.18 4.89
C PHE A 134 19.46 21.61 5.35
N LEU A 135 18.23 22.10 5.30
CA LEU A 135 17.86 23.43 5.79
C LEU A 135 18.12 23.56 7.30
N VAL A 136 17.83 22.51 8.08
CA VAL A 136 18.17 22.47 9.51
C VAL A 136 19.68 22.53 9.73
N PHE A 137 20.47 21.75 9.00
CA PHE A 137 21.93 21.82 9.07
C PHE A 137 22.46 23.22 8.70
N PHE A 138 21.90 23.82 7.66
CA PHE A 138 22.24 25.18 7.22
C PHE A 138 21.96 26.21 8.32
N PHE A 139 20.79 26.17 8.97
CA PHE A 139 20.48 27.07 10.08
C PHE A 139 21.41 26.88 11.29
N ILE A 140 21.83 25.65 11.57
CA ILE A 140 22.80 25.36 12.64
C ILE A 140 24.19 25.92 12.30
N GLU A 141 24.63 25.75 11.06
CA GLU A 141 25.89 26.29 10.55
C GLU A 141 25.93 27.82 10.65
N VAL A 142 24.89 28.48 10.13
CA VAL A 142 24.75 29.94 10.16
C VAL A 142 24.77 30.48 11.59
N ARG A 143 24.06 29.82 12.51
CA ARG A 143 24.01 30.26 13.91
C ARG A 143 25.33 30.06 14.66
N ASN A 144 26.09 29.01 14.34
CA ASN A 144 27.34 28.69 15.04
C ASN A 144 28.61 29.26 14.40
N LYS A 145 28.53 29.82 13.18
CA LYS A 145 29.68 30.38 12.45
C LYS A 145 30.84 29.39 12.27
N ARG A 146 30.54 28.08 12.25
CA ARG A 146 31.53 27.03 12.00
C ARG A 146 31.22 26.43 10.63
N PRO A 147 32.01 26.75 9.59
CA PRO A 147 31.76 26.22 8.26
C PRO A 147 31.92 24.70 8.29
N VAL A 148 30.91 24.00 7.78
CA VAL A 148 30.89 22.54 7.65
C VAL A 148 31.39 22.21 6.25
N HIS A 149 32.33 21.27 6.11
CA HIS A 149 32.91 20.97 4.81
C HIS A 149 31.85 20.34 3.88
N PRO A 150 31.77 20.69 2.58
CA PRO A 150 30.75 20.17 1.66
C PRO A 150 30.65 18.64 1.61
N VAL A 151 31.78 17.94 1.78
CA VAL A 151 31.81 16.46 1.88
C VAL A 151 30.93 15.94 3.02
N GLN A 152 30.89 16.63 4.16
CA GLN A 152 30.09 16.21 5.32
C GLN A 152 28.58 16.33 5.02
N TYR A 153 28.18 17.37 4.29
CA TYR A 153 26.82 17.48 3.77
C TYR A 153 26.47 16.34 2.82
N SER A 154 27.39 15.97 1.93
CA SER A 154 27.18 14.84 1.02
C SER A 154 27.01 13.51 1.76
N LEU A 155 27.81 13.26 2.80
CA LEU A 155 27.69 12.06 3.63
C LEU A 155 26.34 12.00 4.36
N ILE A 156 25.85 13.13 4.88
CA ILE A 156 24.53 13.21 5.49
C ILE A 156 23.45 12.91 4.44
N GLY A 157 23.55 13.47 3.23
CA GLY A 157 22.62 13.18 2.14
C GLY A 157 22.55 11.69 1.83
N ILE A 158 23.72 11.04 1.72
CA ILE A 158 23.80 9.58 1.51
C ILE A 158 23.16 8.83 2.67
N ALA A 159 23.42 9.23 3.92
CA ALA A 159 22.78 8.64 5.10
C ALA A 159 21.25 8.70 5.04
N LEU A 160 20.69 9.82 4.58
CA LEU A 160 19.24 9.98 4.40
C LEU A 160 18.69 9.11 3.27
N CYS A 161 19.46 8.84 2.21
CA CYS A 161 19.08 7.87 1.19
C CYS A 161 19.04 6.43 1.75
N PHE A 162 19.97 6.07 2.63
CA PHE A 162 20.01 4.76 3.28
C PHE A 162 18.79 4.47 4.14
N PHE A 163 18.16 5.49 4.72
CA PHE A 163 16.87 5.32 5.42
C PHE A 163 15.83 4.64 4.52
N TYR A 164 15.68 5.09 3.26
CA TYR A 164 14.69 4.54 2.34
C TYR A 164 15.06 3.12 1.88
N LEU A 165 16.34 2.85 1.65
CA LEU A 165 16.83 1.51 1.32
C LEU A 165 16.54 0.51 2.45
N LEU A 166 16.85 0.89 3.69
CA LEU A 166 16.56 0.09 4.88
C LEU A 166 15.06 -0.10 5.09
N LEU A 167 14.27 0.96 4.92
CA LEU A 167 12.81 0.89 5.07
C LEU A 167 12.21 -0.14 4.12
N VAL A 168 12.54 -0.06 2.83
CA VAL A 168 12.02 -0.99 1.80
C VAL A 168 12.47 -2.41 2.11
N SER A 169 13.78 -2.63 2.31
CA SER A 169 14.34 -3.96 2.51
C SER A 169 13.81 -4.64 3.78
N ILE A 170 13.67 -3.91 4.89
CA ILE A 170 13.16 -4.49 6.13
C ILE A 170 11.63 -4.71 6.05
N SER A 171 10.91 -3.85 5.31
CA SER A 171 9.46 -3.96 5.13
C SER A 171 9.00 -5.18 4.32
N GLU A 172 9.93 -5.83 3.62
CA GLU A 172 9.71 -7.11 2.95
C GLU A 172 9.56 -8.27 3.95
N HIS A 173 10.18 -8.15 5.13
CA HIS A 173 10.20 -9.22 6.13
C HIS A 173 9.39 -8.89 7.39
N LEU A 174 9.25 -7.60 7.72
CA LEU A 174 8.56 -7.12 8.92
C LEU A 174 7.40 -6.19 8.54
N SER A 175 6.48 -5.97 9.49
CA SER A 175 5.42 -4.98 9.30
C SER A 175 6.01 -3.58 9.10
N PHE A 176 5.29 -2.72 8.38
CA PHE A 176 5.73 -1.36 8.09
C PHE A 176 6.16 -0.58 9.34
N ASN A 177 5.41 -0.69 10.45
CA ASN A 177 5.69 0.06 11.68
C ASN A 177 7.05 -0.32 12.30
N PHE A 178 7.35 -1.61 12.39
CA PHE A 178 8.64 -2.07 12.92
C PHE A 178 9.80 -1.72 11.97
N SER A 179 9.57 -1.89 10.66
CA SER A 179 10.55 -1.55 9.63
C SER A 179 10.91 -0.06 9.67
N TYR A 180 9.90 0.79 9.81
CA TYR A 180 10.07 2.23 9.95
C TYR A 180 10.86 2.59 11.20
N LEU A 181 10.49 2.04 12.36
CA LEU A 181 11.16 2.33 13.64
C LEU A 181 12.64 1.95 13.58
N ILE A 182 12.96 0.77 13.04
CA ILE A 182 14.35 0.29 12.89
C ILE A 182 15.12 1.20 11.93
N ALA A 183 14.57 1.48 10.74
CA ALA A 183 15.22 2.31 9.73
C ALA A 183 15.43 3.76 10.22
N SER A 184 14.41 4.37 10.84
CA SER A 184 14.48 5.74 11.34
C SER A 184 15.46 5.85 12.51
N SER A 185 15.39 4.93 13.48
CA SER A 185 16.29 4.93 14.63
C SER A 185 17.74 4.74 14.21
N SER A 186 18.00 3.80 13.29
CA SER A 186 19.35 3.56 12.76
C SER A 186 19.91 4.81 12.07
N THR A 187 19.09 5.48 11.26
CA THR A 187 19.51 6.71 10.56
C THR A 187 19.72 7.88 11.52
N ILE A 188 18.82 8.06 12.51
CA ILE A 188 18.95 9.10 13.54
C ILE A 188 20.23 8.89 14.34
N ILE A 189 20.52 7.66 14.78
CA ILE A 189 21.75 7.34 15.52
C ILE A 189 22.98 7.62 14.67
N MET A 190 22.98 7.19 13.40
CA MET A 190 24.11 7.40 12.50
C MET A 190 24.39 8.88 12.25
N VAL A 191 23.35 9.66 11.90
CA VAL A 191 23.49 11.10 11.62
C VAL A 191 23.82 11.89 12.87
N THR A 192 23.21 11.58 14.01
CA THR A 192 23.49 12.25 15.30
C THR A 192 24.89 11.92 15.78
N GLY A 193 25.34 10.67 15.67
CA GLY A 193 26.70 10.23 15.99
C GLY A 193 27.74 10.92 15.12
N PHE A 194 27.49 10.99 13.80
CA PHE A 194 28.35 11.73 12.86
C PHE A 194 28.41 13.22 13.22
N THR A 195 27.27 13.84 13.51
CA THR A 195 27.18 15.25 13.91
C THR A 195 27.98 15.52 15.20
N LYS A 196 27.94 14.61 16.18
CA LYS A 196 28.74 14.68 17.41
C LYS A 196 30.23 14.71 17.11
N ALA A 197 30.69 13.82 16.23
CA ALA A 197 32.09 13.71 15.84
C ALA A 197 32.59 14.96 15.12
N VAL A 198 31.75 15.56 14.27
CA VAL A 198 32.08 16.76 13.49
C VAL A 198 32.05 18.04 14.33
N LEU A 199 30.97 18.28 15.08
CA LEU A 199 30.77 19.54 15.80
C LEU A 199 31.48 19.59 17.17
N LYS A 200 31.82 18.42 17.74
CA LYS A 200 32.39 18.26 19.10
C LYS A 200 31.62 19.00 20.20
N ASN A 201 30.34 19.28 19.98
CA ASN A 201 29.47 20.02 20.89
C ASN A 201 28.19 19.21 21.14
N THR A 202 28.01 18.79 22.39
CA THR A 202 26.90 17.93 22.81
C THR A 202 25.55 18.64 22.74
N ASN A 203 25.46 19.93 23.05
CA ASN A 203 24.20 20.67 23.00
C ASN A 203 23.66 20.78 21.57
N LEU A 204 24.54 21.07 20.62
CA LEU A 204 24.18 21.16 19.20
C LEU A 204 23.82 19.78 18.62
N THR A 205 24.56 18.76 19.04
CA THR A 205 24.28 17.36 18.66
C THR A 205 22.91 16.93 19.15
N LEU A 206 22.58 17.21 20.42
CA LEU A 206 21.28 16.85 21.01
C LEU A 206 20.14 17.61 20.31
N MET A 207 20.35 18.89 20.02
CA MET A 207 19.38 19.69 19.25
C MET A 207 19.14 19.10 17.86
N MET A 208 20.21 18.68 17.17
CA MET A 208 20.11 18.05 15.84
C MET A 208 19.35 16.72 15.90
N GLY A 209 19.71 15.84 16.84
CA GLY A 209 19.03 14.56 17.03
C GLY A 209 17.55 14.73 17.37
N SER A 210 17.21 15.74 18.19
CA SER A 210 15.82 16.08 18.54
C SER A 210 15.02 16.57 17.33
N ILE A 211 15.60 17.46 16.53
CA ILE A 211 14.95 17.95 15.30
C ILE A 211 14.74 16.79 14.33
N LEU A 212 15.76 15.97 14.09
CA LEU A 212 15.68 14.84 13.19
C LEU A 212 14.63 13.80 13.66
N SER A 213 14.60 13.49 14.96
CA SER A 213 13.59 12.62 15.57
C SER A 213 12.17 13.17 15.38
N THR A 214 11.97 14.47 15.62
CA THR A 214 10.68 15.14 15.39
C THR A 214 10.25 15.03 13.92
N LEU A 215 11.19 15.20 13.00
CA LEU A 215 10.96 15.10 11.56
C LEU A 215 10.53 13.68 11.14
N TYR A 216 11.23 12.65 11.61
CA TYR A 216 10.87 11.26 11.36
C TYR A 216 9.54 10.88 12.02
N LEU A 217 9.25 11.37 13.23
CA LEU A 217 7.96 11.13 13.88
C LEU A 217 6.81 11.79 13.10
N PHE A 218 7.03 13.01 12.62
CA PHE A 218 6.07 13.71 11.77
C PHE A 218 5.80 12.94 10.47
N ILE A 219 6.84 12.40 9.82
CA ILE A 219 6.68 11.56 8.61
C ILE A 219 5.90 10.28 8.92
N PHE A 220 6.17 9.62 10.04
CA PHE A 220 5.42 8.43 10.45
C PHE A 220 3.92 8.73 10.54
N MET A 221 3.56 9.86 11.15
CA MET A 221 2.17 10.31 11.23
C MET A 221 1.56 10.58 9.84
N LEU A 222 2.31 11.21 8.93
CA LEU A 222 1.85 11.46 7.55
C LEU A 222 1.56 10.19 6.76
N ILE A 223 2.31 9.11 7.00
CA ILE A 223 2.15 7.85 6.29
C ILE A 223 0.99 7.03 6.88
N GLN A 224 0.80 7.11 8.20
CA GLN A 224 -0.24 6.35 8.90
C GLN A 224 -1.66 6.87 8.65
N LEU A 225 -1.82 8.17 8.36
CA LEU A 225 -3.10 8.80 8.09
C LEU A 225 -3.49 8.63 6.61
N GLU A 226 -4.05 7.46 6.28
CA GLU A 226 -4.51 7.11 4.93
C GLU A 226 -5.77 7.88 4.52
N ASP A 227 -6.76 7.98 5.42
CA ASP A 227 -8.08 8.56 5.09
C ASP A 227 -8.08 10.09 4.97
N TYR A 228 -7.11 10.77 5.59
CA TYR A 228 -6.99 12.25 5.60
C TYR A 228 -5.77 12.75 4.85
N ALA A 229 -5.24 11.95 3.92
CA ALA A 229 -3.91 12.14 3.37
C ALA A 229 -3.69 13.54 2.75
N LEU A 230 -4.67 14.10 2.03
CA LEU A 230 -4.56 15.45 1.45
C LEU A 230 -4.52 16.54 2.55
N LEU A 231 -5.42 16.42 3.53
CA LEU A 231 -5.56 17.39 4.62
C LEU A 231 -4.31 17.40 5.51
N THR A 232 -3.89 16.22 5.99
CA THR A 232 -2.73 16.09 6.87
C THR A 232 -1.45 16.59 6.20
N ARG A 233 -1.26 16.31 4.90
CA ARG A 233 -0.08 16.79 4.15
C ARG A 233 -0.08 18.31 3.98
N SER A 234 -1.22 18.91 3.64
CA SER A 234 -1.31 20.37 3.45
C SER A 234 -1.08 21.14 4.75
N ILE A 235 -1.71 20.72 5.85
CA ILE A 235 -1.50 21.29 7.20
C ILE A 235 -0.06 21.07 7.64
N GLY A 236 0.47 19.88 7.41
CA GLY A 236 1.84 19.52 7.77
C GLY A 236 2.89 20.39 7.07
N LEU A 237 2.78 20.55 5.75
CA LEU A 237 3.63 21.44 4.96
C LEU A 237 3.49 22.91 5.39
N PHE A 238 2.26 23.35 5.68
CA PHE A 238 2.01 24.70 6.18
C PHE A 238 2.70 24.96 7.52
N LEU A 239 2.62 24.02 8.48
CA LEU A 239 3.31 24.11 9.77
C LEU A 239 4.84 24.12 9.60
N ILE A 240 5.38 23.26 8.74
CA ILE A 240 6.82 23.24 8.43
C ILE A 240 7.27 24.59 7.86
N LEU A 241 6.54 25.12 6.89
CA LEU A 241 6.84 26.43 6.30
C LEU A 241 6.79 27.54 7.36
N GLY A 242 5.76 27.54 8.21
CA GLY A 242 5.63 28.49 9.32
C GLY A 242 6.82 28.42 10.29
N LEU A 243 7.28 27.22 10.63
CA LEU A 243 8.48 27.02 11.46
C LEU A 243 9.74 27.56 10.77
N ILE A 244 9.93 27.26 9.48
CA ILE A 244 11.06 27.77 8.70
C ILE A 244 11.06 29.30 8.71
N MET A 245 9.92 29.93 8.43
CA MET A 245 9.77 31.39 8.45
C MET A 245 10.08 31.97 9.83
N PHE A 246 9.59 31.34 10.89
CA PHE A 246 9.82 31.78 12.26
C PHE A 246 11.30 31.68 12.67
N PHE A 247 11.99 30.59 12.33
CA PHE A 247 13.41 30.42 12.61
C PHE A 247 14.30 31.31 11.76
N SER A 248 13.94 31.52 10.48
CA SER A 248 14.65 32.41 9.56
C SER A 248 14.75 33.84 10.09
N ARG A 249 13.75 34.32 10.85
CA ARG A 249 13.77 35.66 11.47
C ARG A 249 14.95 35.88 12.44
N LYS A 250 15.48 34.82 13.06
CA LYS A 250 16.60 34.92 14.01
C LYS A 250 17.97 34.96 13.31
N ILE A 251 18.00 34.92 11.98
CA ILE A 251 19.21 34.91 11.17
C ILE A 251 19.44 36.30 10.60
N ASP A 252 20.62 36.85 10.87
CA ASP A 252 21.00 38.19 10.45
C ASP A 252 21.64 38.15 9.06
N TRP A 253 20.80 38.05 8.03
CA TRP A 253 21.19 37.81 6.63
C TRP A 253 22.14 38.87 6.07
N TYR A 254 22.02 40.12 6.53
CA TYR A 254 22.83 41.24 6.04
C TYR A 254 24.30 41.17 6.52
N ARG A 255 24.54 40.59 7.70
CA ARG A 255 25.87 40.49 8.28
C ARG A 255 26.73 39.39 7.63
N LEU A 256 26.09 38.38 7.05
CA LEU A 256 26.74 37.30 6.27
C LEU A 256 27.33 37.79 4.95
N ASN A 257 26.71 38.78 4.31
CA ASN A 257 27.17 39.29 3.00
C ASN A 257 28.45 40.14 3.13
N ASN A 258 28.66 40.80 4.27
CA ASN A 258 29.88 41.60 4.52
C ASN A 258 31.10 40.75 4.89
N SER A 259 30.95 39.50 5.36
CA SER A 259 32.08 38.62 5.67
C SER A 259 32.60 37.82 4.47
N LEU A 260 31.90 37.84 3.33
CA LEU A 260 32.31 37.21 2.07
C LEU A 260 33.02 38.18 1.10
N LYS A 261 33.21 39.44 1.51
CA LYS A 261 33.84 40.51 0.73
C LYS A 261 35.28 40.85 1.16
N ILE A 262 35.94 39.98 1.92
CA ILE A 262 37.35 40.13 2.33
C ILE A 262 38.15 38.94 1.83
#